data_AF-A0A1Y3MSL2-F1
#
_entry.id   AF-A0A1Y3MSL2-F1
#
_cell.length_a   1.000
_cell.length_b   1.000
_cell.length_c   1.000
_cell.angle_alpha   90.00
_cell.angle_beta   90.00
_cell.angle_gamma   90.00
#
_symmetry.space_group_name_H-M   'P 1'
#
loop_
_entity.id
_entity.type
_entity.pdbx_description
1 polymer ?
#
loop_
_entity_poly.entity_id
_entity_poly.type
_entity_poly.pdbx_seq_one_letter_code
_entity_poly.pdbx_strand_id
1 'polypeptide(L)'
;MVEFNVSGLDKVYINLLRQIQGGSTTEENLWLIETLLNHIKHYRIYESTPKIIPPFLYAYLRLICEHSQYKDLQQQEIQFCIQLLTEKFNICMEIGRDLIRALQDVAQIPEFQKIWTDLLENPNNFDPNFEGIEQILLIPTQKQCLEARITFYMEEKLNFYTNNSAIMMNTPDLSATLINFLRHLVDQYCQSLSQVMLKHVKLSMHTILSKNVIRTLHNIYNCPTFNETTRNSMKYLFGEFLNIEQKQLPMNNMNKPISPTGKSFDSVNMIPLNPRVDDILNKFKKISSDKNKKYSRQDMKDLISLCLDGV
;
A
#
# COMPACT_ATOMS: atom_id res chain seq x y z
N MET A 1 -28.23 -1.92 7.60
CA MET A 1 -27.61 -2.90 6.67
C MET A 1 -27.03 -4.09 7.43
N VAL A 2 -26.24 -3.87 8.48
CA VAL A 2 -25.71 -4.96 9.32
C VAL A 2 -26.82 -5.78 9.99
N GLU A 3 -27.80 -5.11 10.61
CA GLU A 3 -28.97 -5.77 11.21
C GLU A 3 -29.81 -6.59 10.22
N PHE A 4 -29.71 -6.28 8.92
CA PHE A 4 -30.45 -6.94 7.85
C PHE A 4 -29.61 -7.98 7.09
N ASN A 5 -28.39 -8.30 7.56
CA ASN A 5 -27.47 -9.27 6.95
C ASN A 5 -27.30 -9.08 5.42
N VAL A 6 -27.22 -7.82 4.97
CA VAL A 6 -27.05 -7.50 3.55
C VAL A 6 -25.70 -8.03 3.06
N SER A 7 -25.68 -8.69 1.90
CA SER A 7 -24.45 -9.19 1.28
C SER A 7 -23.54 -8.04 0.84
N GLY A 8 -22.21 -8.22 0.92
CA GLY A 8 -21.25 -7.23 0.44
C GLY A 8 -20.93 -6.09 1.42
N LEU A 9 -21.25 -6.28 2.71
CA LEU A 9 -20.93 -5.32 3.77
C LEU A 9 -19.44 -5.01 3.85
N ASP A 10 -18.57 -6.00 3.62
CA ASP A 10 -17.12 -5.80 3.50
C ASP A 10 -16.77 -4.65 2.56
N LYS A 11 -17.32 -4.65 1.34
CA LYS A 11 -17.06 -3.62 0.34
C LYS A 11 -17.51 -2.24 0.81
N VAL A 12 -18.66 -2.16 1.48
CA VAL A 12 -19.17 -0.89 2.04
C VAL A 12 -18.19 -0.35 3.08
N TYR A 13 -17.76 -1.18 4.03
CA TYR A 13 -16.80 -0.75 5.05
C TYR A 13 -15.44 -0.38 4.49
N ILE A 14 -14.93 -1.12 3.51
CA ILE A 14 -13.67 -0.77 2.84
C ILE A 14 -13.81 0.58 2.13
N ASN A 15 -14.91 0.82 1.43
CA ASN A 15 -15.15 2.11 0.78
C ASN A 15 -15.31 3.26 1.78
N LEU A 16 -15.85 3.00 2.97
CA LEU A 16 -15.92 3.97 4.07
C LEU A 16 -14.53 4.23 4.68
N LEU A 17 -13.71 3.20 4.90
CA LEU A 17 -12.32 3.36 5.30
C LEU A 17 -11.56 4.25 4.32
N ARG A 18 -11.80 4.09 3.02
CA ARG A 18 -11.21 4.93 1.96
C ARG A 18 -11.64 6.39 2.01
N GLN A 19 -12.68 6.76 2.77
CA GLN A 19 -13.00 8.17 2.99
C GLN A 19 -12.12 8.81 4.06
N ILE A 20 -11.49 8.00 4.92
CA ILE A 20 -10.57 8.50 5.93
C ILE A 20 -9.34 9.08 5.24
N GLN A 21 -9.06 10.35 5.50
CA GLN A 21 -7.86 11.01 5.03
C GLN A 21 -6.75 10.87 6.06
N GLY A 22 -5.71 10.09 5.76
CA GLY A 22 -4.50 10.05 6.60
C GLY A 22 -3.83 11.42 6.68
N GLY A 23 -3.29 11.74 7.85
CA GLY A 23 -2.64 13.01 8.19
C GLY A 23 -3.62 14.17 8.41
N SER A 24 -4.93 13.94 8.37
CA SER A 24 -5.95 14.96 8.60
C SER A 24 -6.59 14.79 9.98
N THR A 25 -6.56 15.85 10.79
CA THR A 25 -7.19 15.88 12.12
C THR A 25 -8.42 16.79 12.15
N THR A 26 -9.12 16.93 11.02
CA THR A 26 -10.39 17.68 10.99
C THR A 26 -11.48 16.93 11.77
N GLU A 27 -12.44 17.68 12.33
CA GLU A 27 -13.53 17.10 13.13
C GLU A 27 -14.31 16.03 12.36
N GLU A 28 -14.57 16.25 11.06
CA GLU A 28 -15.31 15.29 10.23
C GLU A 28 -14.52 14.00 10.00
N ASN A 29 -13.19 14.09 9.87
CA ASN A 29 -12.33 12.93 9.66
C ASN A 29 -12.23 12.11 10.96
N LEU A 30 -12.00 12.78 12.09
CA LEU A 30 -11.97 12.15 13.41
C LEU A 30 -13.31 11.50 13.76
N TRP A 31 -14.42 12.18 13.47
CA TRP A 31 -15.76 11.64 13.65
C TRP A 31 -15.97 10.36 12.83
N LEU A 32 -15.53 10.33 11.56
CA LEU A 32 -15.66 9.15 10.72
C LEU A 32 -14.83 7.98 11.26
N ILE A 33 -13.58 8.25 11.66
CA ILE A 33 -12.66 7.26 12.24
C ILE A 33 -13.27 6.63 13.50
N GLU A 34 -13.73 7.46 14.44
CA GLU A 34 -14.34 6.98 15.67
C GLU A 34 -15.65 6.23 15.40
N THR A 35 -16.49 6.75 14.51
CA THR A 35 -17.78 6.13 14.16
C THR A 35 -17.56 4.74 13.54
N LEU A 36 -16.64 4.60 12.60
CA LEU A 36 -16.34 3.31 11.98
C LEU A 36 -15.76 2.31 12.99
N LEU A 37 -14.91 2.78 13.90
CA LEU A 37 -14.31 1.95 14.96
C LEU A 37 -15.40 1.43 15.91
N ASN A 38 -16.28 2.32 16.35
CA ASN A 38 -17.39 1.96 17.23
C ASN A 38 -18.37 1.01 16.54
N HIS A 39 -18.67 1.25 15.26
CA HIS A 39 -19.59 0.42 14.52
C HIS A 39 -19.04 -0.99 14.27
N ILE A 40 -17.76 -1.13 13.89
CA ILE A 40 -17.15 -2.45 13.67
C ILE A 40 -17.04 -3.25 14.97
N LYS A 41 -16.77 -2.58 16.10
CA LYS A 41 -16.73 -3.20 17.44
C LYS A 41 -18.12 -3.62 17.92
N HIS A 42 -19.10 -2.71 17.83
CA HIS A 42 -20.46 -2.94 18.34
C HIS A 42 -21.14 -4.14 17.67
N TYR A 43 -21.07 -4.21 16.34
CA TYR A 43 -21.69 -5.30 15.58
C TYR A 43 -20.78 -6.50 15.34
N ARG A 44 -19.55 -6.49 15.88
CA ARG A 44 -18.54 -7.56 15.72
C ARG A 44 -18.39 -8.04 14.28
N ILE A 45 -18.34 -7.11 13.34
CA ILE A 45 -18.42 -7.39 11.88
C ILE A 45 -17.24 -8.24 11.40
N TYR A 46 -16.10 -8.12 12.08
CA TYR A 46 -14.93 -8.94 11.84
C TYR A 46 -15.15 -10.44 12.14
N GLU A 47 -16.20 -10.82 12.88
CA GLU A 47 -16.55 -12.23 13.09
C GLU A 47 -17.38 -12.79 11.93
N SER A 48 -18.38 -12.04 11.47
CA SER A 48 -19.24 -12.45 10.36
C SER A 48 -18.52 -12.33 9.02
N THR A 49 -17.60 -11.37 8.88
CA THR A 49 -16.87 -11.09 7.64
C THR A 49 -15.37 -10.91 7.91
N PRO A 50 -14.60 -11.99 8.15
CA PRO A 50 -13.20 -11.87 8.58
C PRO A 50 -12.26 -11.20 7.57
N LYS A 51 -12.63 -11.16 6.28
CA LYS A 51 -11.89 -10.45 5.22
C LYS A 51 -11.76 -8.94 5.43
N ILE A 52 -12.55 -8.38 6.36
CA ILE A 52 -12.48 -6.98 6.74
C ILE A 52 -11.32 -6.69 7.71
N ILE A 53 -10.78 -7.72 8.38
CA ILE A 53 -9.73 -7.58 9.40
C ILE A 53 -8.46 -6.96 8.81
N PRO A 54 -7.88 -7.48 7.71
CA PRO A 54 -6.64 -6.91 7.14
C PRO A 54 -6.70 -5.40 6.86
N PRO A 55 -7.68 -4.86 6.09
CA PRO A 55 -7.72 -3.43 5.80
C PRO A 55 -8.04 -2.58 7.04
N PHE A 56 -8.87 -3.05 7.98
CA PHE A 56 -9.15 -2.30 9.21
C PHE A 56 -7.94 -2.24 10.11
N LEU A 57 -7.33 -3.38 10.43
CA LEU A 57 -6.14 -3.43 11.27
C LEU A 57 -5.03 -2.56 10.65
N TYR A 58 -4.78 -2.71 9.34
CA TYR A 58 -3.77 -1.90 8.66
C TYR A 58 -4.10 -0.40 8.69
N ALA A 59 -5.37 -0.02 8.51
CA ALA A 59 -5.79 1.38 8.59
C ALA A 59 -5.56 1.97 9.99
N TYR A 60 -6.05 1.29 11.03
CA TYR A 60 -6.00 1.80 12.40
C TYR A 60 -4.57 1.77 12.99
N LEU A 61 -3.74 0.78 12.66
CA LEU A 61 -2.32 0.79 13.05
C LEU A 61 -1.60 2.07 12.57
N ARG A 62 -1.95 2.57 11.39
CA ARG A 62 -1.34 3.80 10.83
C ARG A 62 -1.93 5.07 11.44
N LEU A 63 -3.21 5.07 11.75
CA LEU A 63 -3.91 6.21 12.37
C LEU A 63 -3.46 6.48 13.80
N ILE A 64 -3.10 5.45 14.57
CA ILE A 64 -2.68 5.58 15.98
C ILE A 64 -1.56 6.62 16.16
N CYS A 65 -0.58 6.66 15.25
CA CYS A 65 0.52 7.62 15.30
C CYS A 65 0.06 9.07 15.08
N GLU A 66 -1.03 9.26 14.32
CA GLU A 66 -1.58 10.57 13.95
C GLU A 66 -2.46 11.15 15.08
N HIS A 67 -3.02 10.31 15.94
CA HIS A 67 -3.96 10.72 16.99
C HIS A 67 -3.35 10.88 18.39
N SER A 68 -2.04 11.10 18.48
CA SER A 68 -1.36 11.29 19.77
C SER A 68 -1.94 12.39 20.67
N GLN A 69 -2.62 13.38 20.08
CA GLN A 69 -3.30 14.48 20.79
C GLN A 69 -4.74 14.12 21.24
N TYR A 70 -5.33 13.07 20.68
CA TYR A 70 -6.71 12.63 20.94
C TYR A 70 -6.68 11.33 21.74
N LYS A 71 -6.31 11.42 23.02
CA LYS A 71 -5.97 10.26 23.86
C LYS A 71 -7.08 9.20 23.95
N ASP A 72 -8.32 9.62 24.09
CA ASP A 72 -9.44 8.68 24.19
C ASP A 72 -9.65 7.90 22.89
N LEU A 73 -9.64 8.58 21.75
CA LEU A 73 -9.71 7.94 20.44
C LEU A 73 -8.51 7.02 20.22
N GLN A 74 -7.30 7.53 20.44
CA GLN A 74 -6.06 6.77 20.29
C GLN A 74 -6.10 5.47 21.13
N GLN A 75 -6.58 5.55 22.37
CA GLN A 75 -6.69 4.36 23.23
C GLN A 75 -7.69 3.35 22.67
N GLN A 76 -8.83 3.80 22.14
CA GLN A 76 -9.80 2.90 21.50
C GLN A 76 -9.22 2.20 20.27
N GLU A 77 -8.42 2.91 19.47
CA GLU A 77 -7.73 2.36 18.30
C GLU A 77 -6.68 1.32 18.72
N ILE A 78 -5.84 1.65 19.72
CA ILE A 78 -4.86 0.74 20.30
C ILE A 78 -5.56 -0.55 20.75
N GLN A 79 -6.58 -0.44 21.59
CA GLN A 79 -7.31 -1.60 22.12
C GLN A 79 -7.88 -2.49 21.01
N PHE A 80 -8.46 -1.88 19.98
CA PHE A 80 -9.00 -2.62 18.85
C PHE A 80 -7.91 -3.38 18.07
N CYS A 81 -6.80 -2.72 17.75
CA CYS A 81 -5.69 -3.34 17.03
C CYS A 81 -5.05 -4.47 17.85
N ILE A 82 -4.81 -4.26 19.15
CA ILE A 82 -4.27 -5.29 20.06
C ILE A 82 -5.21 -6.49 20.14
N GLN A 83 -6.53 -6.25 20.25
CA GLN A 83 -7.52 -7.33 20.28
C GLN A 83 -7.44 -8.18 19.00
N LEU A 84 -7.44 -7.57 17.82
CA LEU A 84 -7.35 -8.30 16.55
C LEU A 84 -6.03 -9.07 16.41
N LEU A 85 -4.90 -8.45 16.78
CA LEU A 85 -3.59 -9.09 16.72
C LEU A 85 -3.49 -10.29 17.67
N THR A 86 -4.18 -10.25 18.81
CA THR A 86 -4.16 -11.34 19.80
C THR A 86 -5.14 -12.45 19.45
N GLU A 87 -6.36 -12.11 18.99
CA GLU A 87 -7.43 -13.08 18.78
C GLU A 87 -7.47 -13.66 17.35
N LYS A 88 -6.95 -12.93 16.35
CA LYS A 88 -7.09 -13.22 14.93
C LYS A 88 -5.77 -13.09 14.17
N PHE A 89 -4.65 -13.43 14.82
CA PHE A 89 -3.30 -13.23 14.27
C PHE A 89 -3.12 -13.83 12.87
N ASN A 90 -3.59 -15.06 12.65
CA ASN A 90 -3.50 -15.74 11.35
C ASN A 90 -4.11 -14.93 10.19
N ILE A 91 -5.22 -14.23 10.45
CA ILE A 91 -5.89 -13.38 9.44
C ILE A 91 -5.12 -12.06 9.31
N CYS A 92 -4.60 -11.52 10.42
CA CYS A 92 -3.78 -10.32 10.41
C CYS A 92 -2.53 -10.49 9.56
N MET A 93 -1.87 -11.66 9.62
CA MET A 93 -0.68 -11.98 8.81
C MET A 93 -0.94 -11.88 7.30
N GLU A 94 -2.19 -12.04 6.85
CA GLU A 94 -2.53 -11.88 5.43
C GLU A 94 -2.30 -10.46 4.90
N ILE A 95 -2.18 -9.44 5.77
CA ILE A 95 -1.72 -8.10 5.39
C ILE A 95 -0.35 -8.18 4.71
N GLY A 96 0.51 -9.11 5.12
CA GLY A 96 1.86 -9.30 4.60
C GLY A 96 2.89 -8.32 5.15
N ARG A 97 3.98 -8.11 4.42
CA ARG A 97 5.15 -7.33 4.88
C ARG A 97 4.85 -5.92 5.43
N ASP A 98 3.79 -5.26 4.96
CA ASP A 98 3.40 -3.94 5.48
C ASP A 98 2.81 -3.99 6.91
N LEU A 99 2.38 -5.16 7.40
CA LEU A 99 2.04 -5.36 8.80
C LEU A 99 3.26 -5.12 9.69
N ILE A 100 4.40 -5.72 9.34
CA ILE A 100 5.66 -5.55 10.10
C ILE A 100 6.04 -4.08 10.15
N ARG A 101 5.96 -3.38 9.01
CA ARG A 101 6.25 -1.95 8.95
C ARG A 101 5.27 -1.12 9.79
N ALA A 102 3.98 -1.43 9.75
CA ALA A 102 2.98 -0.73 10.57
C ALA A 102 3.16 -0.98 12.07
N LEU A 103 3.55 -2.21 12.47
CA LEU A 103 3.87 -2.53 13.86
C LEU A 103 5.13 -1.83 14.35
N GLN A 104 6.16 -1.69 13.50
CA GLN A 104 7.36 -0.91 13.81
C GLN A 104 7.02 0.56 14.12
N ASP A 105 6.09 1.15 13.37
CA ASP A 105 5.66 2.55 13.58
C ASP A 105 5.05 2.76 14.98
N VAL A 106 4.38 1.75 15.54
CA VAL A 106 3.70 1.81 16.85
C VAL A 106 4.46 1.11 17.98
N ALA A 107 5.64 0.53 17.72
CA ALA A 107 6.35 -0.33 18.67
C ALA A 107 6.79 0.38 19.97
N GLN A 108 6.82 1.72 19.98
CA GLN A 108 7.12 2.51 21.18
C GLN A 108 5.95 2.60 22.17
N ILE A 109 4.74 2.23 21.75
CA ILE A 109 3.56 2.20 22.61
C ILE A 109 3.62 0.91 23.44
N PRO A 110 3.48 0.95 24.78
CA PRO A 110 3.72 -0.22 25.65
C PRO A 110 2.98 -1.50 25.25
N GLU A 111 1.71 -1.39 24.85
CA GLU A 111 0.89 -2.52 24.42
C GLU A 111 1.46 -3.18 23.15
N PHE A 112 1.92 -2.37 22.20
CA PHE A 112 2.54 -2.86 20.96
C PHE A 112 3.99 -3.29 21.17
N GLN A 113 4.71 -2.70 22.12
CA GLN A 113 6.05 -3.13 22.47
C GLN A 113 6.05 -4.60 22.89
N LYS A 114 5.08 -5.01 23.71
CA LYS A 114 4.91 -6.42 24.09
C LYS A 114 4.69 -7.31 22.86
N ILE A 115 3.76 -6.94 21.98
CA ILE A 115 3.51 -7.69 20.72
C ILE A 115 4.79 -7.77 19.89
N TRP A 116 5.52 -6.65 19.75
CA TRP A 116 6.73 -6.58 18.96
C TRP A 116 7.84 -7.48 19.52
N THR A 117 8.06 -7.48 20.84
CA THR A 117 8.99 -8.39 21.50
C THR A 117 8.57 -9.84 21.31
N ASP A 118 7.30 -10.17 21.54
CA ASP A 118 6.79 -11.54 21.38
C ASP A 118 6.93 -12.01 19.92
N LEU A 119 6.75 -11.13 18.92
CA LEU A 119 6.93 -11.48 17.50
C LEU A 119 8.37 -11.85 17.15
N LEU A 120 9.34 -11.23 17.82
CA LEU A 120 10.77 -11.45 17.55
C LEU A 120 11.36 -12.60 18.39
N GLU A 121 10.91 -12.74 19.64
CA GLU A 121 11.52 -13.64 20.61
C GLU A 121 10.68 -14.90 20.87
N ASN A 122 9.34 -14.80 20.75
CA ASN A 122 8.41 -15.87 21.10
C ASN A 122 7.28 -16.04 20.06
N PRO A 123 7.59 -16.22 18.75
CA PRO A 123 6.57 -16.21 17.69
C PRO A 123 5.48 -17.29 17.89
N ASN A 124 5.84 -18.44 18.45
CA ASN A 124 4.90 -19.52 18.77
C ASN A 124 3.78 -19.14 19.75
N ASN A 125 3.91 -18.01 20.48
CA ASN A 125 2.84 -17.48 21.33
C ASN A 125 1.62 -17.00 20.53
N PHE A 126 1.80 -16.63 19.26
CA PHE A 126 0.72 -16.17 18.38
C PHE A 126 0.04 -17.33 17.65
N ASP A 127 0.83 -18.23 17.08
CA ASP A 127 0.36 -19.47 16.45
C ASP A 127 1.47 -20.53 16.53
N PRO A 128 1.18 -21.79 16.87
CA PRO A 128 2.19 -22.85 16.93
C PRO A 128 2.94 -23.12 15.62
N ASN A 129 2.39 -22.73 14.47
CA ASN A 129 3.00 -22.88 13.15
C ASN A 129 3.70 -21.59 12.67
N PHE A 130 3.63 -20.51 13.45
CA PHE A 130 4.29 -19.25 13.13
C PHE A 130 5.75 -19.30 13.61
N GLU A 131 6.67 -19.52 12.67
CA GLU A 131 8.09 -19.72 12.98
C GLU A 131 8.84 -18.40 13.17
N GLY A 132 8.32 -17.29 12.65
CA GLY A 132 8.98 -15.99 12.72
C GLY A 132 8.50 -14.99 11.67
N ILE A 133 8.90 -13.73 11.86
CA ILE A 133 8.49 -12.60 11.01
C ILE A 133 8.89 -12.76 9.54
N GLU A 134 9.87 -13.60 9.23
CA GLU A 134 10.29 -13.96 7.87
C GLU A 134 9.11 -14.46 7.05
N GLN A 135 8.21 -15.25 7.66
CA GLN A 135 7.03 -15.77 6.99
C GLN A 135 6.11 -14.63 6.51
N ILE A 136 5.91 -13.60 7.34
CA ILE A 136 5.09 -12.42 7.01
C ILE A 136 5.79 -11.54 5.98
N LEU A 137 7.11 -11.35 6.10
CA LEU A 137 7.91 -10.51 5.19
C LEU A 137 7.93 -11.05 3.76
N LEU A 138 7.75 -12.36 3.57
CA LEU A 138 7.64 -12.99 2.25
C LEU A 138 6.26 -12.81 1.60
N ILE A 139 5.23 -12.50 2.38
CA ILE A 139 3.86 -12.29 1.86
C ILE A 139 3.77 -10.87 1.28
N PRO A 140 3.45 -10.73 -0.03
CA PRO A 140 3.21 -9.42 -0.61
C PRO A 140 1.97 -8.77 -0.02
N THR A 141 2.03 -7.47 0.23
CA THR A 141 0.91 -6.74 0.81
C THR A 141 -0.33 -6.79 -0.07
N GLN A 142 -1.47 -7.13 0.51
CA GLN A 142 -2.75 -7.17 -0.21
C GLN A 142 -3.13 -5.80 -0.74
N LYS A 143 -3.53 -5.74 -2.03
CA LYS A 143 -3.91 -4.50 -2.72
C LYS A 143 -4.99 -3.71 -1.95
N GLN A 144 -5.98 -4.42 -1.42
CA GLN A 144 -7.08 -3.85 -0.65
C GLN A 144 -6.61 -3.11 0.61
N CYS A 145 -5.55 -3.55 1.27
CA CYS A 145 -4.97 -2.84 2.42
C CYS A 145 -4.35 -1.52 1.99
N LEU A 146 -3.65 -1.50 0.86
CA LEU A 146 -3.04 -0.29 0.29
C LEU A 146 -4.13 0.69 -0.18
N GLU A 147 -5.15 0.20 -0.89
CA GLU A 147 -6.29 0.98 -1.36
C GLU A 147 -7.09 1.59 -0.21
N ALA A 148 -7.27 0.86 0.90
CA ALA A 148 -7.97 1.35 2.10
C ALA A 148 -7.32 2.62 2.71
N ARG A 149 -6.05 2.89 2.41
CA ARG A 149 -5.31 4.09 2.87
C ARG A 149 -5.27 5.22 1.85
N ILE A 150 -5.81 5.02 0.65
CA ILE A 150 -5.82 6.03 -0.43
C ILE A 150 -7.27 6.39 -0.72
N THR A 151 -7.58 7.67 -0.48
CA THR A 151 -8.92 8.17 -0.79
C THR A 151 -9.18 8.15 -2.28
N PHE A 152 -10.46 8.06 -2.68
CA PHE A 152 -10.83 8.06 -4.10
C PHE A 152 -10.29 9.28 -4.85
N TYR A 153 -10.32 10.45 -4.19
CA TYR A 153 -9.77 11.67 -4.76
C TYR A 153 -8.24 11.61 -4.92
N MET A 154 -7.53 11.05 -3.93
CA MET A 154 -6.08 10.86 -4.02
C MET A 154 -5.72 9.88 -5.14
N GLU A 155 -6.45 8.77 -5.27
CA GLU A 155 -6.27 7.80 -6.34
C GLU A 155 -6.50 8.45 -7.71
N GLU A 156 -7.58 9.22 -7.90
CA GLU A 156 -7.85 9.95 -9.13
C GLU A 156 -6.70 10.90 -9.49
N LYS A 157 -6.18 11.65 -8.50
CA LYS A 157 -5.05 12.56 -8.69
C LYS A 157 -3.75 11.82 -9.02
N LEU A 158 -3.43 10.74 -8.31
CA LEU A 158 -2.27 9.91 -8.58
C LEU A 158 -2.34 9.31 -9.98
N ASN A 159 -3.50 8.79 -10.39
CA ASN A 159 -3.73 8.28 -11.74
C ASN A 159 -3.59 9.39 -12.80
N PHE A 160 -4.09 10.59 -12.51
CA PHE A 160 -3.90 11.73 -13.41
C PHE A 160 -2.42 12.05 -13.58
N TYR A 161 -1.65 12.21 -12.49
CA TYR A 161 -0.23 12.54 -12.58
C TYR A 161 0.59 11.43 -13.23
N THR A 162 0.37 10.17 -12.86
CA THR A 162 1.14 9.04 -13.42
C THR A 162 0.89 8.83 -14.91
N ASN A 163 -0.33 9.09 -15.41
CA ASN A 163 -0.65 8.92 -16.83
C ASN A 163 -0.40 10.17 -17.69
N ASN A 164 -0.42 11.37 -17.10
CA ASN A 164 -0.37 12.62 -17.87
C ASN A 164 0.91 13.45 -17.65
N SER A 165 1.80 13.04 -16.75
CA SER A 165 3.06 13.77 -16.52
C SER A 165 4.27 13.01 -17.08
N ALA A 166 4.96 13.61 -18.05
CA ALA A 166 6.28 13.17 -18.49
C ALA A 166 7.33 13.81 -17.58
N ILE A 167 7.53 13.26 -16.38
CA ILE A 167 8.53 13.79 -15.45
C ILE A 167 9.83 12.99 -15.60
N MET A 168 10.78 13.55 -16.35
CA MET A 168 12.18 13.17 -16.21
C MET A 168 12.75 13.87 -14.97
N MET A 169 12.78 13.20 -13.82
CA MET A 169 13.54 13.68 -12.67
C MET A 169 15.02 13.39 -12.90
N ASN A 170 15.79 14.42 -13.29
CA ASN A 170 17.25 14.39 -13.21
C ASN A 170 17.69 15.04 -11.90
N THR A 171 17.61 14.28 -10.79
CA THR A 171 18.03 14.72 -9.45
C THR A 171 19.11 13.79 -8.90
N PRO A 172 20.39 14.03 -9.25
CA PRO A 172 21.49 13.18 -8.84
C PRO A 172 21.62 13.04 -7.30
N ASP A 173 21.31 14.08 -6.54
CA ASP A 173 21.38 14.06 -5.08
C ASP A 173 20.37 13.08 -4.47
N LEU A 174 19.17 12.99 -5.05
CA LEU A 174 18.17 12.01 -4.66
C LEU A 174 18.66 10.59 -4.97
N SER A 175 19.28 10.39 -6.14
CA SER A 175 19.83 9.08 -6.51
C SER A 175 20.94 8.64 -5.56
N ALA A 176 21.85 9.53 -5.19
CA ALA A 176 22.90 9.26 -4.21
C ALA A 176 22.31 8.92 -2.83
N THR A 177 21.30 9.68 -2.39
CA THR A 177 20.60 9.45 -1.13
C THR A 177 19.93 8.07 -1.11
N LEU A 178 19.23 7.70 -2.18
CA LEU A 178 18.56 6.39 -2.30
C LEU A 178 19.55 5.22 -2.29
N ILE A 179 20.70 5.35 -2.96
CA ILE A 179 21.74 4.31 -2.96
C ILE A 179 22.32 4.12 -1.55
N ASN A 180 22.65 5.21 -0.87
CA ASN A 180 23.20 5.13 0.49
C ASN A 180 22.17 4.63 1.50
N PHE A 181 20.90 5.05 1.36
CA PHE A 181 19.80 4.53 2.16
C PHE A 181 19.60 3.03 1.95
N LEU A 182 19.61 2.56 0.70
CA LEU A 182 19.49 1.14 0.39
C LEU A 182 20.64 0.32 0.98
N ARG A 183 21.88 0.86 0.94
CA ARG A 183 23.03 0.23 1.58
C ARG A 183 22.84 0.12 3.08
N HIS A 184 22.44 1.22 3.71
CA HIS A 184 22.18 1.26 5.15
C HIS A 184 21.08 0.27 5.56
N LEU A 185 19.99 0.18 4.79
CA LEU A 185 18.91 -0.79 5.06
C LEU A 185 19.41 -2.23 5.02
N VAL A 186 20.22 -2.60 4.01
CA VAL A 186 20.77 -3.95 3.92
C VAL A 186 21.62 -4.31 5.14
N ASP A 187 22.35 -3.34 5.69
CA ASP A 187 23.23 -3.59 6.85
C ASP A 187 22.49 -3.54 8.19
N GLN A 188 21.51 -2.63 8.33
CA GLN A 188 21.01 -2.21 9.63
C GLN A 188 19.53 -2.51 9.88
N TYR A 189 18.72 -2.79 8.85
CA TYR A 189 17.28 -2.99 9.05
C TYR A 189 16.98 -4.22 9.92
N CYS A 190 17.58 -5.36 9.57
CA CYS A 190 17.52 -6.58 10.36
C CYS A 190 18.83 -7.35 10.15
N GLN A 191 19.74 -7.27 11.13
CA GLN A 191 21.10 -7.77 10.98
C GLN A 191 21.16 -9.28 10.70
N SER A 192 20.27 -10.07 11.31
CA SER A 192 20.15 -11.53 11.05
C SER A 192 19.78 -11.85 9.61
N LEU A 193 19.03 -10.96 8.95
CA LEU A 193 18.57 -11.13 7.57
C LEU A 193 19.41 -10.34 6.55
N SER A 194 20.50 -9.68 6.97
CA SER A 194 21.29 -8.80 6.10
C SER A 194 21.75 -9.46 4.80
N GLN A 195 22.23 -10.71 4.86
CA GLN A 195 22.64 -11.47 3.66
C GLN A 195 21.46 -11.82 2.75
N VAL A 196 20.30 -12.14 3.35
CA VAL A 196 19.06 -12.40 2.61
C VAL A 196 18.57 -11.11 1.94
N MET A 197 18.63 -9.97 2.62
CA MET A 197 18.29 -8.66 2.06
C MET A 197 19.21 -8.29 0.90
N LEU A 198 20.53 -8.45 1.06
CA LEU A 198 21.50 -8.19 -0.01
C LEU A 198 21.21 -9.05 -1.24
N LYS A 199 20.94 -10.34 -1.05
CA LYS A 199 20.55 -11.26 -2.13
C LYS A 199 19.30 -10.77 -2.87
N HIS A 200 18.25 -10.35 -2.16
CA HIS A 200 17.01 -9.87 -2.79
C HIS A 200 17.17 -8.50 -3.46
N VAL A 201 17.99 -7.62 -2.92
CA VAL A 201 18.35 -6.34 -3.58
C VAL A 201 19.07 -6.61 -4.90
N LYS A 202 20.01 -7.55 -4.92
CA LYS A 202 20.70 -7.99 -6.15
C LYS A 202 19.74 -8.64 -7.15
N LEU A 203 18.86 -9.53 -6.71
CA LEU A 203 17.83 -10.16 -7.55
C LEU A 203 16.87 -9.11 -8.16
N SER A 204 16.52 -8.09 -7.38
CA SER A 204 15.68 -6.98 -7.86
C SER A 204 16.40 -6.20 -8.96
N MET A 205 17.68 -5.88 -8.76
CA MET A 205 18.50 -5.20 -9.78
C MET A 205 18.67 -6.06 -11.05
N HIS A 206 18.91 -7.36 -10.89
CA HIS A 206 18.93 -8.30 -12.01
C HIS A 206 17.61 -8.27 -12.80
N THR A 207 16.46 -8.26 -12.10
CA THR A 207 15.14 -8.19 -12.74
C THR A 207 14.92 -6.87 -13.48
N ILE A 208 15.38 -5.74 -12.93
CA ILE A 208 15.33 -4.41 -13.56
C ILE A 208 16.12 -4.41 -14.87
N LEU A 209 17.34 -4.97 -14.85
CA LEU A 209 18.20 -5.09 -16.03
C LEU A 209 17.60 -6.07 -17.06
N SER A 210 17.13 -7.24 -16.62
CA SER A 210 16.57 -8.27 -17.51
C SER A 210 15.30 -7.82 -18.21
N LYS A 211 14.49 -6.96 -17.56
CA LYS A 211 13.29 -6.35 -18.14
C LYS A 211 13.59 -5.08 -18.94
N ASN A 212 14.85 -4.69 -19.09
CA ASN A 212 15.29 -3.48 -19.77
C ASN A 212 14.67 -2.19 -19.22
N VAL A 213 14.27 -2.18 -17.93
CA VAL A 213 13.80 -0.96 -17.25
C VAL A 213 14.95 0.05 -17.19
N ILE A 214 16.15 -0.44 -16.90
CA ILE A 214 17.41 0.28 -17.08
C ILE A 214 18.32 -0.61 -17.93
N ARG A 215 19.00 -0.03 -18.92
CA ARG A 215 19.87 -0.79 -19.83
C ARG A 215 21.23 -1.11 -19.23
N THR A 216 21.78 -0.19 -18.43
CA THR A 216 23.08 -0.33 -17.78
C THR A 216 23.17 0.54 -16.54
N LEU A 217 23.89 0.06 -15.51
CA LEU A 217 24.22 0.84 -14.32
C LEU A 217 25.43 1.76 -14.52
N HIS A 218 26.18 1.60 -15.61
CA HIS A 218 27.44 2.32 -15.82
C HIS A 218 27.25 3.85 -15.82
N ASN A 219 26.18 4.34 -16.45
CA ASN A 219 25.87 5.77 -16.50
C ASN A 219 25.52 6.34 -15.12
N ILE A 220 24.85 5.55 -14.28
CA ILE A 220 24.49 5.96 -12.91
C ILE A 220 25.76 5.95 -12.04
N TYR A 221 26.58 4.90 -12.15
CA TYR A 221 27.83 4.77 -11.40
C TYR A 221 28.84 5.89 -11.71
N ASN A 222 28.94 6.30 -12.98
CA ASN A 222 29.83 7.37 -13.44
C ASN A 222 29.24 8.78 -13.27
N CYS A 223 28.11 8.93 -12.58
CA CYS A 223 27.54 10.24 -12.32
C CYS A 223 28.58 11.15 -11.63
N PRO A 224 28.88 12.35 -12.18
CA PRO A 224 29.97 13.19 -11.67
C PRO A 224 29.70 13.74 -10.27
N THR A 225 28.43 13.93 -9.91
CA THR A 225 28.02 14.46 -8.60
C THR A 225 28.10 13.42 -7.47
N PHE A 226 28.27 12.13 -7.78
CA PHE A 226 28.37 11.11 -6.74
C PHE A 226 29.72 11.19 -6.02
N ASN A 227 29.67 11.30 -4.69
CA ASN A 227 30.86 11.20 -3.85
C ASN A 227 31.36 9.75 -3.74
N GLU A 228 32.55 9.59 -3.17
CA GLU A 228 33.21 8.29 -3.03
C GLU A 228 32.39 7.29 -2.19
N THR A 229 31.78 7.75 -1.09
CA THR A 229 30.89 6.94 -0.25
C THR A 229 29.76 6.31 -1.06
N THR A 230 29.10 7.11 -1.90
CA THR A 230 28.00 6.63 -2.76
C THR A 230 28.49 5.61 -3.78
N ARG A 231 29.66 5.83 -4.39
CA ARG A 231 30.26 4.87 -5.32
C ARG A 231 30.63 3.56 -4.63
N ASN A 232 31.12 3.61 -3.39
CA ASN A 232 31.43 2.42 -2.60
C ASN A 232 30.16 1.65 -2.20
N SER A 233 29.10 2.35 -1.78
CA SER A 233 27.77 1.76 -1.56
C SER A 233 27.26 1.05 -2.82
N MET A 234 27.36 1.71 -3.97
CA MET A 234 26.92 1.15 -5.25
C MET A 234 27.75 -0.08 -5.67
N LYS A 235 29.07 -0.06 -5.49
CA LYS A 235 29.94 -1.22 -5.74
C LYS A 235 29.59 -2.40 -4.85
N TYR A 236 29.32 -2.17 -3.58
CA TYR A 236 28.94 -3.25 -2.68
C TYR A 236 27.61 -3.89 -3.08
N LEU A 237 26.60 -3.05 -3.36
CA LEU A 237 25.26 -3.54 -3.69
C LEU A 237 25.23 -4.20 -5.08
N PHE A 238 25.91 -3.62 -6.06
CA PHE A 238 25.70 -3.92 -7.48
C PHE A 238 26.97 -4.12 -8.30
N GLY A 239 28.14 -4.29 -7.68
CA GLY A 239 29.43 -4.37 -8.37
C GLY A 239 29.49 -5.42 -9.46
N GLU A 240 28.81 -6.56 -9.28
CA GLU A 240 28.69 -7.63 -10.29
C GLU A 240 27.99 -7.20 -11.58
N PHE A 241 27.14 -6.18 -11.50
CA PHE A 241 26.40 -5.63 -12.65
C PHE A 241 27.12 -4.46 -13.33
N LEU A 242 28.17 -3.88 -12.70
CA LEU A 242 28.94 -2.77 -13.27
C LEU A 242 29.88 -3.19 -14.41
N ASN A 243 30.28 -4.46 -14.41
CA ASN A 243 31.17 -5.06 -15.42
C ASN A 243 30.41 -5.73 -16.57
N ILE A 244 29.07 -5.59 -16.65
CA ILE A 244 28.29 -6.06 -17.79
C ILE A 244 28.47 -5.04 -18.92
N GLU A 245 29.68 -5.03 -19.49
CA GLU A 245 29.94 -4.47 -20.80
C GLU A 245 29.14 -5.27 -21.84
N GLN A 246 28.23 -4.57 -22.53
CA GLN A 246 27.92 -4.76 -23.94
C GLN A 246 27.93 -6.21 -24.49
N LYS A 247 26.92 -7.02 -24.18
CA LYS A 247 26.38 -7.89 -25.25
C LYS A 247 25.48 -7.03 -26.13
N GLN A 248 26.08 -6.32 -27.08
CA GLN A 248 25.38 -5.92 -28.28
C GLN A 248 24.83 -7.22 -28.91
N LEU A 249 23.51 -7.40 -28.89
CA LEU A 249 22.89 -8.27 -29.88
C LEU A 249 23.18 -7.66 -31.26
N PRO A 250 23.63 -8.44 -32.25
CA PRO A 250 24.01 -7.90 -33.54
C PRO A 250 22.82 -7.13 -34.16
N MET A 251 23.06 -5.86 -34.42
CA MET A 251 22.20 -5.01 -35.24
C MET A 251 22.14 -5.60 -36.65
N ASN A 252 21.02 -6.23 -36.99
CA ASN A 252 20.62 -6.36 -38.39
C ASN A 252 19.54 -5.34 -38.69
N ASN A 253 19.89 -4.42 -39.60
CA ASN A 253 19.00 -3.47 -40.24
C ASN A 253 17.76 -4.16 -40.81
N MET A 254 16.57 -3.63 -40.49
CA MET A 254 15.60 -3.33 -41.53
C MET A 254 14.60 -2.27 -41.07
N ASN A 255 14.70 -1.10 -41.70
CA ASN A 255 13.63 -0.14 -41.81
C ASN A 255 12.34 -0.85 -42.27
N LYS A 256 11.31 -0.84 -41.42
CA LYS A 256 9.91 -0.89 -41.81
C LYS A 256 9.11 -0.05 -40.80
N PRO A 257 8.17 0.80 -41.23
CA PRO A 257 7.29 1.47 -40.30
C PRO A 257 6.38 0.41 -39.69
N ILE A 258 6.60 0.10 -38.41
CA ILE A 258 5.72 -0.77 -37.65
C ILE A 258 4.58 0.11 -37.13
N SER A 259 3.46 0.05 -37.84
CA SER A 259 2.14 0.36 -37.29
C SER A 259 1.92 -0.44 -35.98
N PRO A 260 1.20 0.11 -34.99
CA PRO A 260 1.01 -0.57 -33.71
C PRO A 260 0.08 -1.77 -33.91
N THR A 261 0.67 -2.94 -34.13
CA THR A 261 -0.03 -4.22 -34.07
C THR A 261 0.80 -5.16 -33.19
N GLY A 262 0.39 -5.26 -31.92
CA GLY A 262 1.13 -6.00 -30.90
C GLY A 262 0.48 -5.95 -29.52
N LYS A 263 -0.76 -6.44 -29.46
CA LYS A 263 -1.47 -7.01 -28.29
C LYS A 263 -1.26 -6.30 -26.95
N SER A 264 -2.23 -5.45 -26.60
CA SER A 264 -2.44 -5.04 -25.23
C SER A 264 -2.70 -6.26 -24.35
N PHE A 265 -2.31 -6.15 -23.09
CA PHE A 265 -2.74 -7.01 -22.00
C PHE A 265 -4.21 -6.71 -21.65
N ASP A 266 -5.12 -6.85 -22.61
CA ASP A 266 -6.56 -6.77 -22.35
C ASP A 266 -7.24 -8.02 -22.91
N SER A 267 -7.31 -9.07 -22.09
CA SER A 267 -8.29 -10.15 -22.20
C SER A 267 -8.28 -10.99 -20.92
N VAL A 268 -8.57 -10.36 -19.79
CA VAL A 268 -9.49 -10.98 -18.84
C VAL A 268 -10.82 -10.35 -19.16
N ASN A 269 -11.78 -11.16 -19.64
CA ASN A 269 -13.11 -10.73 -20.06
C ASN A 269 -13.73 -9.77 -19.02
N MET A 270 -13.67 -8.47 -19.30
CA MET A 270 -14.57 -7.51 -18.68
C MET A 270 -15.94 -7.79 -19.28
N ILE A 271 -16.84 -8.25 -18.42
CA ILE A 271 -18.28 -8.17 -18.68
C ILE A 271 -18.55 -6.70 -19.03
N PRO A 272 -19.25 -6.37 -20.13
CA PRO A 272 -19.59 -4.99 -20.44
C PRO A 272 -20.33 -4.41 -19.22
N LEU A 273 -19.84 -3.31 -18.66
CA LEU A 273 -20.62 -2.57 -17.69
C LEU A 273 -21.96 -2.24 -18.35
N ASN A 274 -23.05 -2.62 -17.68
CA ASN A 274 -24.41 -2.37 -18.13
C ASN A 274 -24.52 -0.88 -18.53
N PRO A 275 -25.09 -0.52 -19.69
CA PRO A 275 -25.20 0.88 -20.15
C PRO A 275 -25.82 1.84 -19.11
N ARG A 276 -26.53 1.31 -18.10
CA ARG A 276 -27.00 2.07 -16.93
C ARG A 276 -25.90 2.56 -15.98
N VAL A 277 -24.75 1.89 -15.90
CA VAL A 277 -23.65 2.23 -14.99
C VAL A 277 -22.87 3.45 -15.50
N ASP A 278 -22.68 3.58 -16.81
CA ASP A 278 -22.07 4.78 -17.41
C ASP A 278 -22.96 6.02 -17.23
N ASP A 279 -24.29 5.86 -17.30
CA ASP A 279 -25.24 6.92 -17.00
C ASP A 279 -25.19 7.35 -15.52
N ILE A 280 -25.00 6.41 -14.60
CA ILE A 280 -24.82 6.68 -13.16
C ILE A 280 -23.51 7.42 -12.91
N LEU A 281 -22.39 6.96 -13.49
CA LEU A 281 -21.07 7.59 -13.36
C LEU A 281 -21.05 9.01 -13.95
N ASN A 282 -21.74 9.23 -15.07
CA ASN A 282 -21.87 10.55 -15.67
C ASN A 282 -22.77 11.49 -14.85
N LYS A 283 -23.84 10.97 -14.22
CA LYS A 283 -24.65 11.74 -13.24
C LYS A 283 -23.85 12.08 -11.98
N PHE A 284 -23.04 11.15 -11.47
CA PHE A 284 -22.14 11.37 -10.33
C PHE A 284 -21.11 12.47 -10.63
N LYS A 285 -20.48 12.45 -11.81
CA LYS A 285 -19.56 13.51 -12.24
C LYS A 285 -20.24 14.88 -12.36
N LYS A 286 -21.51 14.91 -12.78
CA LYS A 286 -22.31 16.14 -12.88
C LYS A 286 -22.74 16.71 -11.52
N ILE A 287 -22.89 15.86 -10.49
CA ILE A 287 -23.19 16.28 -9.11
C ILE A 287 -21.91 16.73 -8.39
N SER A 288 -20.79 16.06 -8.66
CA SER A 288 -19.48 16.33 -8.02
C SER A 288 -18.71 17.51 -8.62
N SER A 289 -19.19 18.15 -9.69
CA SER A 289 -18.47 19.22 -10.37
C SER A 289 -18.51 20.57 -9.65
N ASP A 290 -19.28 20.72 -8.58
CA ASP A 290 -19.42 21.99 -7.87
C ASP A 290 -18.76 21.94 -6.48
N LYS A 291 -17.50 22.38 -6.41
CA LYS A 291 -16.60 22.22 -5.25
C LYS A 291 -17.06 22.94 -3.97
N ASN A 292 -18.10 23.77 -4.03
CA ASN A 292 -18.56 24.59 -2.90
C ASN A 292 -19.95 24.21 -2.36
N LYS A 293 -20.55 23.12 -2.83
CA LYS A 293 -21.90 22.73 -2.39
C LYS A 293 -21.83 21.77 -1.19
N LYS A 294 -22.34 22.20 -0.02
CA LYS A 294 -22.64 21.29 1.10
C LYS A 294 -23.79 20.38 0.68
N TYR A 295 -23.55 19.07 0.59
CA TYR A 295 -24.57 18.09 0.23
C TYR A 295 -25.63 18.00 1.33
N SER A 296 -26.89 18.18 0.97
CA SER A 296 -28.00 18.06 1.90
C SER A 296 -28.23 16.59 2.26
N ARG A 297 -28.94 16.36 3.38
CA ARG A 297 -29.35 15.02 3.81
C ARG A 297 -30.25 14.32 2.78
N GLN A 298 -30.89 15.08 1.87
CA GLN A 298 -31.68 14.53 0.77
C GLN A 298 -30.79 14.10 -0.40
N ASP A 299 -29.75 14.87 -0.73
CA ASP A 299 -28.77 14.49 -1.77
C ASP A 299 -28.05 13.18 -1.42
N MET A 300 -27.74 12.97 -0.14
CA MET A 300 -27.17 11.70 0.35
C MET A 300 -28.16 10.53 0.28
N LYS A 301 -29.45 10.76 0.53
CA LYS A 301 -30.48 9.72 0.39
C LYS A 301 -30.69 9.31 -1.07
N ASP A 302 -30.67 10.28 -1.98
CA ASP A 302 -30.81 10.03 -3.42
C ASP A 302 -29.58 9.28 -3.97
N LEU A 303 -28.37 9.60 -3.49
CA LEU A 303 -27.13 8.85 -3.76
C LEU A 303 -27.19 7.41 -3.26
N ILE A 304 -27.77 7.18 -2.07
CA ILE A 304 -27.95 5.84 -1.51
C ILE A 304 -28.99 5.04 -2.29
N SER A 305 -30.10 5.65 -2.72
CA SER A 305 -31.12 4.98 -3.56
C SER A 305 -30.55 4.56 -4.91
N LEU A 306 -29.76 5.43 -5.55
CA LEU A 306 -29.11 5.14 -6.84
C LEU A 306 -28.14 3.95 -6.79
N CYS A 307 -27.51 3.70 -5.64
CA CYS A 307 -26.63 2.55 -5.42
C CYS A 307 -27.40 1.25 -5.13
N LEU A 308 -28.66 1.34 -4.69
CA LEU A 308 -29.50 0.21 -4.31
C LEU A 308 -30.38 -0.29 -5.47
N ASP A 309 -30.77 0.59 -6.39
CA ASP A 309 -31.64 0.26 -7.54
C ASP A 309 -30.89 -0.38 -8.73
N GLY A 310 -29.64 -0.81 -8.54
CA GLY A 310 -28.76 -1.41 -9.55
C GLY A 310 -28.54 -2.92 -9.42
N VAL A 311 -29.43 -3.66 -8.75
CA VAL A 311 -29.42 -5.14 -8.68
C VAL A 311 -30.21 -5.74 -9.85
#